data_AF-A0A352F346-F1
#
_entry.id   AF-A0A352F346-F1
#
_cell.length_a   1.000
_cell.length_b   1.000
_cell.length_c   1.000
_cell.angle_alpha   90.00
_cell.angle_beta   90.00
_cell.angle_gamma   90.00
#
_symmetry.space_group_name_H-M   'P 1'
#
loop_
_entity.id
_entity.type
_entity.pdbx_description
1 polymer ?
#
loop_
_entity_poly.entity_id
_entity_poly.type
_entity_poly.pdbx_seq_one_letter_code
_entity_poly.pdbx_strand_id
1 'polypeptide(L)'
;MVPFEFETLEIDDDAKEIVREIGTAINESVENSSKVAEAIERLRDAGYEMELTLRLEIGLRPHAGEEQGEGGDTTLDLTDEDVQVLQRMKIRIDPDENL
;
A
#
# COMPACT_ATOMS: atom_id res chain seq x y z
N MET A 1 -11.76 1.19 -29.21
CA MET A 1 -11.47 2.04 -28.04
C MET A 1 -12.19 1.39 -26.88
N VAL A 2 -11.46 0.77 -25.96
CA VAL A 2 -12.06 0.07 -24.79
C VAL A 2 -12.08 1.09 -23.65
N PRO A 3 -13.22 1.36 -23.00
CA PRO A 3 -13.23 2.15 -21.79
C PRO A 3 -12.57 1.31 -20.68
N PHE A 4 -11.50 1.84 -20.10
CA PHE A 4 -10.97 1.33 -18.84
C PHE A 4 -11.94 1.77 -17.76
N GLU A 5 -12.81 0.84 -17.36
CA GLU A 5 -13.57 0.94 -16.12
C GLU A 5 -12.53 0.98 -14.99
N PHE A 6 -12.30 2.16 -14.41
CA PHE A 6 -11.72 2.23 -13.08
C PHE A 6 -12.79 1.68 -12.16
N GLU A 7 -12.68 0.40 -11.85
CA GLU A 7 -13.35 -0.21 -10.72
C GLU A 7 -13.06 0.71 -9.53
N THR A 8 -14.07 1.49 -9.14
CA THR A 8 -14.06 2.29 -7.94
C THR A 8 -14.00 1.27 -6.81
N LEU A 9 -12.79 0.87 -6.44
CA LEU A 9 -12.50 0.25 -5.16
C LEU A 9 -13.15 1.17 -4.14
N GLU A 10 -14.36 0.81 -3.70
CA GLU A 10 -14.97 1.40 -2.51
C GLU A 10 -13.93 1.17 -1.42
N ILE A 11 -13.22 2.24 -1.05
CA ILE A 11 -12.38 2.21 0.13
C ILE A 11 -13.32 1.76 1.25
N ASP A 12 -13.02 0.58 1.78
CA ASP A 12 -13.72 -0.03 2.90
C ASP A 12 -13.80 0.98 4.06
N ASP A 13 -14.91 0.98 4.79
CA ASP A 13 -15.15 2.01 5.81
C ASP A 13 -14.07 1.99 6.91
N ASP A 14 -13.49 0.81 7.18
CA ASP A 14 -12.35 0.62 8.07
C ASP A 14 -11.10 1.37 7.55
N ALA A 15 -10.81 1.27 6.26
CA ALA A 15 -9.69 1.97 5.65
C ALA A 15 -9.87 3.49 5.69
N LYS A 16 -11.12 3.99 5.58
CA LYS A 16 -11.41 5.43 5.75
C LYS A 16 -11.14 5.89 7.18
N GLU A 17 -11.54 5.09 8.17
CA GLU A 17 -11.32 5.40 9.58
C GLU A 17 -9.82 5.48 9.89
N ILE A 18 -9.02 4.50 9.44
CA ILE A 18 -7.56 4.49 9.61
C ILE A 18 -6.91 5.71 8.96
N VAL A 19 -7.30 6.08 7.73
CA VAL A 19 -6.79 7.28 7.06
C VAL A 19 -7.08 8.55 7.88
N ARG A 20 -8.27 8.63 8.49
CA ARG A 20 -8.66 9.75 9.35
C ARG A 20 -7.86 9.80 10.66
N GLU A 21 -7.63 8.65 11.29
CA GLU A 21 -6.81 8.55 12.50
C GLU A 21 -5.37 9.00 12.22
N ILE A 22 -4.79 8.55 11.11
CA ILE A 22 -3.45 8.97 10.66
C ILE A 22 -3.43 10.49 10.44
N GLY A 23 -4.43 11.04 9.76
CA GLY A 23 -4.53 12.49 9.55
C GLY A 23 -4.56 13.27 10.86
N THR A 24 -5.35 12.80 11.83
CA THR A 24 -5.43 13.40 13.17
C THR A 24 -4.08 13.31 13.89
N ALA A 25 -3.46 12.13 13.93
CA ALA A 25 -2.19 11.91 14.62
C ALA A 25 -1.04 12.74 14.02
N ILE A 26 -0.99 12.89 12.69
CA ILE A 26 -0.01 13.76 12.02
C ILE A 26 -0.24 15.22 12.40
N ASN A 27 -1.49 15.67 12.38
CA ASN A 27 -1.81 17.04 12.72
C ASN A 27 -1.40 17.36 14.17
N GLU A 28 -1.80 16.52 15.13
CA GLU A 28 -1.37 16.64 16.53
C GLU A 28 0.16 16.60 16.68
N SER A 29 0.85 15.74 15.91
CA SER A 29 2.31 15.66 15.93
C SER A 29 2.97 16.93 15.41
N VAL A 30 2.40 17.58 14.38
CA VAL A 30 2.91 18.82 13.80
C VAL A 30 2.60 20.01 14.71
N GLU A 31 1.39 20.12 15.24
CA GLU A 31 0.96 21.18 16.15
C GLU A 31 1.78 21.20 17.45
N ASN A 32 2.08 20.02 18.01
CA ASN A 32 2.87 19.90 19.23
C ASN A 32 4.39 19.84 18.98
N SER A 33 4.84 19.94 17.73
CA SER A 33 6.26 19.86 17.40
C SER A 33 6.96 21.19 17.67
N SER A 34 7.78 21.20 18.73
CA SER A 34 8.67 22.34 19.04
C SER A 34 9.60 22.69 17.89
N LYS A 35 10.06 21.69 17.12
CA LYS A 35 10.91 21.90 15.95
C LYS A 35 10.18 22.62 14.82
N VAL A 36 8.91 22.30 14.59
CA VAL A 36 8.09 22.99 13.58
C VAL A 36 7.79 24.41 14.06
N ALA A 37 7.40 24.59 15.33
CA ALA A 37 7.14 25.90 15.92
C ALA A 37 8.37 26.84 15.81
N GLU A 38 9.57 26.37 16.14
CA GLU A 38 10.80 27.15 16.03
C GLU A 38 11.11 27.54 14.58
N ALA A 39 10.89 26.63 13.62
CA ALA A 39 11.06 26.95 12.20
C ALA A 39 10.06 28.03 11.73
N ILE A 40 8.82 27.97 12.24
CA ILE A 40 7.79 28.97 11.95
C ILE A 40 8.16 30.34 12.50
N GLU A 41 8.63 30.41 13.75
CA GLU A 41 9.08 31.67 14.36
C GLU A 41 10.24 32.29 13.59
N ARG A 42 11.24 31.50 13.20
CA ARG A 42 12.37 32.00 12.39
C ARG A 42 11.94 32.59 11.05
N LEU A 43 10.91 32.02 10.40
CA LEU A 43 10.35 32.57 9.16
C LEU A 43 9.65 33.90 9.41
N ARG A 44 8.90 34.00 10.52
CA ARG A 44 8.22 35.24 10.92
C ARG A 44 9.20 36.35 11.29
N ASP A 45 10.28 36.01 12.02
CA ASP A 45 11.35 36.94 12.40
C ASP A 45 12.13 37.46 11.18
N ALA A 46 12.22 36.66 10.12
CA ALA A 46 12.76 37.08 8.84
C ALA A 46 11.79 37.96 8.01
N GLY A 47 10.60 38.25 8.53
CA GLY A 47 9.61 39.15 7.93
C GLY A 47 8.67 38.49 6.93
N TYR A 48 8.59 37.15 6.89
CA TYR A 48 7.68 36.42 6.01
C TYR A 48 6.36 36.09 6.72
N GLU A 49 5.26 36.22 5.98
CA GLU A 49 3.96 35.66 6.35
C GLU A 49 3.82 34.28 5.71
N MET A 50 3.32 33.30 6.48
CA MET A 50 3.34 31.91 6.05
C MET A 50 1.94 31.34 5.90
N GLU A 51 1.76 30.58 4.82
CA GLU A 51 0.62 29.72 4.59
C GLU A 51 1.13 28.28 4.44
N LEU A 52 0.85 27.43 5.43
CA LEU A 52 1.27 26.03 5.42
C LEU A 52 0.09 25.16 4.95
N THR A 53 0.27 24.45 3.84
CA THR A 53 -0.67 23.42 3.38
C THR A 53 0.02 22.06 3.40
N LEU A 54 -0.50 21.12 4.18
CA LEU A 54 -0.03 19.73 4.19
C LEU A 54 -0.88 18.91 3.22
N ARG A 55 -0.25 18.26 2.24
CA ARG A 55 -0.90 17.26 1.38
C ARG A 55 -0.33 15.88 1.71
N LEU A 56 -1.21 14.96 2.10
CA LEU A 56 -0.87 13.57 2.35
C LEU A 56 -1.49 12.70 1.25
N GLU A 57 -0.67 11.88 0.59
CA GLU A 57 -1.12 10.92 -0.41
C GLU A 57 -0.93 9.51 0.16
N ILE A 58 -2.02 8.76 0.32
CA ILE A 58 -1.99 7.39 0.85
C ILE A 58 -2.39 6.43 -0.27
N GLY A 59 -1.42 5.63 -0.72
CA GLY A 59 -1.67 4.55 -1.67
C GLY A 59 -2.04 3.26 -0.94
N LEU A 60 -3.28 2.80 -1.14
CA LEU A 60 -3.72 1.50 -0.64
C LEU A 60 -3.42 0.42 -1.69
N ARG A 61 -2.85 -0.70 -1.24
CA ARG A 61 -2.72 -1.94 -2.03
C ARG A 61 -3.35 -3.06 -1.21
N PRO A 62 -4.21 -3.92 -1.80
CA PRO A 62 -4.67 -5.11 -1.12
C PRO A 62 -3.46 -5.89 -0.61
N HIS A 63 -3.45 -6.21 0.67
CA HIS A 63 -2.42 -7.06 1.23
C HIS A 63 -2.71 -8.49 0.77
N ALA A 64 -1.93 -9.00 -0.18
CA ALA A 64 -1.97 -10.40 -0.55
C ALA A 64 -1.36 -11.21 0.61
N GLY A 65 -2.24 -11.68 1.49
CA GLY A 65 -2.08 -12.67 2.56
C GLY A 65 -0.67 -12.98 3.07
N GLU A 66 -0.44 -12.70 4.35
CA GLU A 66 0.34 -13.61 5.18
C GLU A 66 -0.54 -14.84 5.47
N GLU A 67 -0.59 -15.78 4.52
CA GLU A 67 -0.69 -17.18 4.92
C GLU A 67 0.60 -17.48 5.69
N GLN A 68 0.49 -17.47 7.02
CA GLN A 68 1.54 -17.90 7.93
C GLN A 68 2.02 -19.27 7.46
N GLY A 69 3.32 -19.36 7.18
CA GLY A 69 3.96 -20.61 6.80
C GLY A 69 3.71 -21.70 7.82
N GLU A 70 2.90 -22.68 7.44
CA GLU A 70 3.19 -24.06 7.75
C GLU A 70 4.11 -24.56 6.63
N GLY A 71 5.23 -25.19 7.00
CA GLY A 71 6.16 -25.85 6.09
C GLY A 71 5.50 -27.07 5.41
N GLY A 72 4.53 -26.82 4.55
CA GLY A 72 3.98 -27.76 3.60
C GLY A 72 4.82 -27.71 2.35
N ASP A 73 5.57 -28.77 2.13
CA ASP A 73 5.96 -29.27 0.81
C ASP A 73 4.98 -28.76 -0.27
N THR A 74 5.41 -27.82 -1.12
CA THR A 74 4.66 -27.36 -2.28
C THR A 74 4.75 -28.41 -3.38
N THR A 75 4.31 -29.64 -3.07
CA THR A 75 3.90 -30.58 -4.09
C THR A 75 2.63 -30.00 -4.71
N LEU A 76 2.80 -29.30 -5.83
CA LEU A 76 1.70 -28.88 -6.68
C LEU A 76 1.05 -30.15 -7.23
N ASP A 77 -0.03 -30.62 -6.59
CA ASP A 77 -0.89 -31.68 -7.11
C ASP A 77 -1.66 -31.14 -8.32
N LEU A 78 -0.98 -31.04 -9.46
CA LEU A 78 -1.56 -30.59 -10.72
C LEU A 78 -2.45 -31.70 -11.29
N THR A 79 -3.67 -31.34 -11.67
CA THR A 79 -4.53 -32.25 -12.43
C THR A 79 -4.14 -32.27 -13.90
N ASP A 80 -4.59 -33.30 -14.63
CA ASP A 80 -4.35 -33.40 -16.08
C ASP A 80 -4.90 -32.18 -16.87
N GLU A 81 -5.89 -31.46 -16.32
CA GLU A 81 -6.45 -30.24 -16.91
C GLU A 81 -5.51 -29.04 -16.70
N ASP A 82 -4.94 -28.89 -15.51
CA ASP A 82 -4.01 -27.80 -15.17
C ASP A 82 -2.76 -27.84 -16.07
N VAL A 83 -2.23 -29.03 -16.33
CA VAL A 83 -1.08 -29.24 -17.22
C VAL A 83 -1.39 -28.77 -18.65
N GLN A 84 -2.60 -29.02 -19.16
CA GLN A 84 -2.99 -28.58 -20.50
C GLN A 84 -3.11 -27.06 -20.61
N VAL A 85 -3.60 -26.41 -19.56
CA VAL A 85 -3.71 -24.95 -19.50
C VAL A 85 -2.30 -24.33 -19.50
N LEU A 86 -1.40 -24.83 -18.67
CA LEU A 86 -0.02 -24.32 -18.57
C LEU A 86 0.75 -24.50 -19.88
N GLN A 87 0.55 -25.62 -20.59
CA GLN A 87 1.11 -25.86 -21.92
C GLN A 87 0.61 -24.86 -22.97
N ARG A 88 -0.69 -24.52 -22.95
CA ARG A 88 -1.26 -23.50 -23.86
C ARG A 88 -0.66 -22.12 -23.59
N MET A 89 -0.33 -21.83 -22.34
CA MET A 89 0.31 -20.59 -21.93
C MET A 89 1.83 -20.56 -22.16
N LYS A 90 2.42 -21.65 -22.68
CA LYS A 90 3.87 -21.85 -22.87
C LYS A 90 4.69 -21.63 -21.59
N ILE A 91 4.09 -21.89 -20.43
CA ILE A 91 4.79 -21.84 -19.16
C ILE A 91 5.58 -23.14 -19.03
N ARG A 92 6.90 -23.02 -18.83
CA ARG A 92 7.77 -24.18 -18.54
C ARG A 92 7.80 -24.37 -17.03
N ILE A 93 7.57 -25.60 -16.59
CA ILE A 93 7.75 -26.02 -15.21
C ILE A 93 9.08 -26.78 -15.18
N ASP A 94 10.06 -26.27 -14.44
CA ASP A 94 11.30 -26.99 -14.14
C ASP A 94 11.12 -27.66 -12.77
N PRO A 95 11.01 -29.00 -12.70
CA PRO A 95 10.75 -29.71 -11.44
C PRO A 95 12.03 -30.02 -10.63
N ASP A 96 13.07 -29.19 -10.72
CA ASP A 96 14.35 -29.43 -10.06
C ASP A 96 14.86 -28.16 -9.33
N GLU A 97 14.35 -27.91 -8.13
CA GLU A 97 15.12 -27.22 -7.08
C GLU A 97 15.21 -28.13 -5.85
N ASN A 98 16.13 -29.09 -5.92
CA ASN A 98 16.58 -29.88 -4.80
C ASN A 98 17.99 -29.41 -4.44
N LEU A 99 18.15 -28.57 -3.40
CA LEU A 99 19.39 -28.35 -2.63
C LEU A 99 19.11 -27.58 -1.33
#